data_AF-A0A6J1DQ92-F1
#
_entry.id   AF-A0A6J1DQ92-F1
#
_cell.length_a   1.000
_cell.length_b   1.000
_cell.length_c   1.000
_cell.angle_alpha   90.00
_cell.angle_beta   90.00
_cell.angle_gamma   90.00
#
_symmetry.space_group_name_H-M   'P 1'
#
loop_
_entity.id
_entity.type
_entity.pdbx_description
1 polymer ?
#
loop_
_entity_poly.entity_id
_entity_poly.type
_entity_poly.pdbx_seq_one_letter_code
_entity_poly.pdbx_strand_id
1 'polypeptide(L)'
;MIDSVPGMKALDMNTAEDAIVRLTREVVPGMIVTGMEVAEIDGAPRMGPTFGAMMISGQKAAHLALKSLGLGNAIDGERKKVEMKDEEAELLIAAAESPEVADA
;
A
#
# COMPACT_ATOMS: atom_id res chain seq x y z
N MET A 1 0.34 21.04 0.59
CA MET A 1 0.61 20.62 1.98
C MET A 1 -0.74 20.19 2.57
N ILE A 2 -0.77 19.24 3.50
CA ILE A 2 -2.02 18.80 4.13
C ILE A 2 -2.35 19.78 5.26
N ASP A 3 -3.54 20.38 5.24
CA ASP A 3 -3.90 21.46 6.17
C ASP A 3 -4.27 20.96 7.57
N SER A 4 -4.80 19.74 7.66
CA SER A 4 -5.20 19.12 8.94
C SER A 4 -5.21 17.60 8.84
N VAL A 5 -4.85 16.95 9.95
CA VAL A 5 -4.89 15.49 10.11
C VAL A 5 -6.03 15.17 11.10
N PRO A 6 -7.15 14.58 10.65
CA PRO A 6 -8.32 14.28 11.49
C PRO A 6 -8.05 13.18 12.53
N GLY A 7 -7.05 12.34 12.30
CA GLY A 7 -6.65 11.25 13.20
C GLY A 7 -7.50 9.99 13.04
N MET A 8 -6.92 8.85 13.37
CA MET A 8 -7.56 7.55 13.26
C MET A 8 -8.82 7.44 14.16
N LYS A 9 -9.92 6.95 13.58
CA LYS A 9 -11.19 6.77 14.31
C LYS A 9 -11.23 5.46 15.09
N ALA A 10 -12.33 5.26 15.82
CA ALA A 10 -12.64 4.03 16.53
C ALA A 10 -12.67 2.80 15.60
N LEU A 11 -12.70 1.60 16.20
CA LEU A 11 -12.61 0.35 15.47
C LEU A 11 -13.92 0.00 14.78
N ASP A 12 -13.87 -0.15 13.45
CA ASP A 12 -14.93 -0.73 12.62
C ASP A 12 -14.26 -1.45 11.44
N MET A 13 -14.18 -2.77 11.55
CA MET A 13 -13.36 -3.59 10.65
C MET A 13 -13.82 -3.53 9.20
N ASN A 14 -15.13 -3.65 8.97
CA ASN A 14 -15.69 -3.73 7.62
C ASN A 14 -15.46 -2.41 6.87
N THR A 15 -15.71 -1.28 7.54
CA THR A 15 -15.49 0.04 6.93
C THR A 15 -14.00 0.36 6.82
N ALA A 16 -13.19 -0.03 7.81
CA ALA A 16 -11.75 0.25 7.84
C ALA A 16 -11.03 -0.38 6.66
N GLU A 17 -11.20 -1.69 6.45
CA GLU A 17 -10.39 -2.42 5.46
C GLU A 17 -10.59 -1.88 4.03
N ASP A 18 -11.84 -1.66 3.64
CA ASP A 18 -12.18 -1.06 2.35
C ASP A 18 -11.68 0.39 2.23
N ALA A 19 -11.81 1.17 3.32
CA ALA A 19 -11.39 2.56 3.33
C ALA A 19 -9.87 2.69 3.13
N ILE A 20 -9.06 1.89 3.81
CA ILE A 20 -7.59 1.96 3.70
C ILE A 20 -7.13 1.63 2.28
N VAL A 21 -7.63 0.55 1.69
CA VAL A 21 -7.29 0.18 0.31
C VAL A 21 -7.70 1.28 -0.66
N ARG A 22 -8.90 1.83 -0.52
CA ARG A 22 -9.41 2.90 -1.38
C ARG A 22 -8.58 4.19 -1.26
N LEU A 23 -8.24 4.59 -0.05
CA LEU A 23 -7.61 5.88 0.26
C LEU A 23 -6.09 5.90 0.06
N THR A 24 -5.44 4.73 -0.02
CA THR A 24 -4.03 4.61 -0.41
C THR A 24 -3.78 5.32 -1.75
N ARG A 25 -2.95 6.35 -1.71
CA ARG A 25 -2.66 7.24 -2.84
C ARG A 25 -1.38 8.03 -2.62
N GLU A 26 -0.93 8.69 -3.68
CA GLU A 26 -0.01 9.81 -3.57
C GLU A 26 -0.75 11.01 -2.94
N VAL A 27 -0.40 11.34 -1.69
CA VAL A 27 -1.11 12.38 -0.91
C VAL A 27 -0.56 13.77 -1.25
N VAL A 28 0.74 13.85 -1.49
CA VAL A 28 1.42 15.04 -2.04
C VAL A 28 2.41 14.58 -3.11
N PRO A 29 2.78 15.43 -4.08
CA PRO A 29 3.69 15.04 -5.16
C PRO A 29 5.00 14.44 -4.62
N GLY A 30 5.28 13.19 -5.00
CA GLY A 30 6.43 12.40 -4.57
C GLY A 30 6.25 11.60 -3.27
N MET A 31 5.08 11.64 -2.62
CA MET A 31 4.84 10.93 -1.35
C MET A 31 3.54 10.14 -1.39
N ILE A 32 3.69 8.81 -1.40
CA ILE A 32 2.59 7.85 -1.30
C ILE A 32 2.43 7.42 0.15
N VAL A 33 1.20 7.44 0.64
CA VAL A 33 0.86 6.94 1.98
C VAL A 33 0.02 5.67 1.82
N THR A 34 0.33 4.67 2.65
CA THR A 34 -0.26 3.33 2.60
C THR A 34 -0.39 2.75 4.01
N GLY A 35 -1.19 1.71 4.16
CA GLY A 35 -1.40 1.01 5.42
C GLY A 35 -2.17 1.86 6.43
N MET A 36 -1.91 1.63 7.72
CA MET A 36 -2.64 2.30 8.78
C MET A 36 -2.37 3.81 8.90
N GLU A 37 -1.28 4.31 8.33
CA GLU A 37 -1.00 5.75 8.29
C GLU A 37 -2.07 6.51 7.47
N VAL A 38 -2.68 5.86 6.48
CA VAL A 38 -3.82 6.40 5.72
C VAL A 38 -4.99 6.73 6.66
N ALA A 39 -5.19 5.94 7.72
CA ALA A 39 -6.26 6.17 8.68
C ALA A 39 -6.07 7.48 9.46
N GLU A 40 -4.83 7.84 9.78
CA GLU A 40 -4.51 9.08 10.49
C GLU A 40 -4.80 10.30 9.61
N ILE A 41 -4.37 10.24 8.35
CA ILE A 41 -4.51 11.37 7.40
C ILE A 41 -5.96 11.58 6.97
N ASP A 42 -6.71 10.52 6.72
CA ASP A 42 -8.06 10.63 6.16
C ASP A 42 -9.18 10.39 7.20
N GLY A 43 -8.81 10.04 8.43
CA GLY A 43 -9.75 9.80 9.52
C GLY A 43 -10.62 8.57 9.29
N ALA A 44 -9.99 7.48 8.83
CA ALA A 44 -10.65 6.19 8.66
C ALA A 44 -10.73 5.43 10.00
N PRO A 45 -11.71 4.53 10.17
CA PRO A 45 -11.73 3.59 11.29
C PRO A 45 -10.50 2.67 11.26
N ARG A 46 -10.14 2.12 12.42
CA ARG A 46 -9.12 1.06 12.51
C ARG A 46 -9.74 -0.32 12.35
N MET A 47 -9.01 -1.29 11.78
CA MET A 47 -9.49 -2.68 11.64
C MET A 47 -9.09 -3.62 12.78
N GLY A 48 -8.12 -3.26 13.62
CA GLY A 48 -7.69 -4.14 14.71
C GLY A 48 -6.85 -5.32 14.20
N PRO A 49 -7.06 -6.56 14.68
CA PRO A 49 -6.16 -7.70 14.42
C PRO A 49 -6.46 -8.40 13.08
N THR A 50 -6.63 -7.64 12.00
CA THR A 50 -6.75 -8.16 10.63
C THR A 50 -5.81 -7.41 9.70
N PHE A 51 -5.25 -8.12 8.72
CA PHE A 51 -4.12 -7.63 7.92
C PHE A 51 -4.40 -7.60 6.42
N GLY A 52 -5.59 -8.02 5.97
CA GLY A 52 -5.93 -8.10 4.55
C GLY A 52 -5.79 -6.75 3.85
N ALA A 53 -6.35 -5.71 4.45
CA ALA A 53 -6.22 -4.34 3.94
C ALA A 53 -4.77 -3.87 3.87
N MET A 54 -3.90 -4.26 4.82
CA MET A 54 -2.50 -3.85 4.82
C MET A 54 -1.75 -4.41 3.60
N MET A 55 -1.95 -5.69 3.28
CA MET A 55 -1.32 -6.33 2.14
C MET A 55 -1.78 -5.71 0.82
N ILE A 56 -3.10 -5.52 0.64
CA ILE A 56 -3.67 -4.95 -0.59
C ILE A 56 -3.33 -3.46 -0.73
N SER A 57 -3.32 -2.72 0.38
CA SER A 57 -2.85 -1.34 0.45
C SER A 57 -1.39 -1.23 0.01
N GLY A 58 -0.51 -2.07 0.54
CA GLY A 58 0.90 -2.11 0.16
C GLY A 58 1.09 -2.41 -1.32
N GLN A 59 0.39 -3.42 -1.86
CA GLN A 59 0.41 -3.75 -3.28
C GLN A 59 -0.05 -2.58 -4.15
N LYS A 60 -1.14 -1.90 -3.78
CA LYS A 60 -1.63 -0.71 -4.49
C LYS A 60 -0.59 0.42 -4.46
N ALA A 61 0.05 0.65 -3.32
CA ALA A 61 1.09 1.67 -3.20
C ALA A 61 2.31 1.37 -4.09
N ALA A 62 2.73 0.10 -4.18
CA ALA A 62 3.79 -0.30 -5.10
C ALA A 62 3.43 0.01 -6.56
N HIS A 63 2.19 -0.27 -6.98
CA HIS A 63 1.74 0.08 -8.33
C HIS A 63 1.65 1.59 -8.58
N LEU A 64 1.28 2.38 -7.56
CA LEU A 64 1.33 3.85 -7.64
C LEU A 64 2.77 4.37 -7.75
N ALA A 65 3.71 3.74 -7.06
CA ALA A 65 5.13 4.08 -7.16
C ALA A 65 5.67 3.77 -8.56
N LEU A 66 5.38 2.58 -9.10
CA LEU A 66 5.73 2.21 -10.48
C LEU A 66 5.15 3.22 -11.49
N LYS A 67 3.88 3.60 -11.31
CA LYS A 67 3.25 4.66 -12.12
C LYS A 67 4.01 5.98 -12.04
N SER A 68 4.39 6.41 -10.84
CA SER A 68 5.13 7.66 -10.62
C SER A 68 6.53 7.63 -11.26
N LEU A 69 7.13 6.45 -11.38
CA LEU A 69 8.39 6.22 -12.08
C LEU A 69 8.24 6.05 -13.61
N GLY A 70 7.01 6.06 -14.14
CA GLY A 70 6.74 5.81 -15.55
C GLY A 70 6.93 4.35 -15.98
N LEU A 71 6.93 3.43 -15.02
CA LEU A 71 7.04 1.98 -15.24
C LEU A 71 5.66 1.33 -15.42
N GLY A 72 5.65 0.14 -16.00
CA GLY A 72 4.42 -0.63 -16.21
C GLY A 72 3.77 -0.97 -14.87
N ASN A 73 2.45 -0.77 -14.78
CA ASN A 73 1.72 -0.95 -13.53
C ASN A 73 0.29 -1.46 -13.78
N ALA A 74 -0.29 -2.10 -12.76
CA ALA A 74 -1.63 -2.68 -12.86
C ALA A 74 -2.77 -1.65 -12.78
N ILE A 75 -2.50 -0.40 -12.38
CA ILE A 75 -3.51 0.64 -12.20
C ILE A 75 -3.91 1.26 -13.53
N ASP A 76 -2.95 1.49 -14.43
CA ASP A 76 -3.19 2.08 -15.75
C ASP A 76 -3.67 1.04 -16.79
N GLY A 77 -3.92 -0.20 -16.37
CA GLY A 77 -4.32 -1.30 -17.25
C GLY A 77 -3.19 -1.79 -18.18
N GLU A 78 -2.00 -1.19 -18.09
CA GLU A 78 -0.79 -1.60 -18.80
C GLU A 78 -0.20 -2.86 -18.15
N ARG A 79 -0.83 -4.01 -18.41
CA ARG A 79 -0.10 -5.28 -18.38
C ARG A 79 0.83 -5.30 -19.59
N LYS A 80 1.94 -4.55 -19.54
CA LYS A 80 3.10 -4.98 -20.32
C LYS A 80 3.35 -6.41 -19.85
N LYS A 81 3.29 -7.39 -20.76
CA LYS A 81 3.90 -8.70 -20.51
C LYS A 81 5.33 -8.34 -20.14
N VAL A 82 5.61 -8.32 -18.84
CA VAL A 82 6.97 -8.18 -18.36
C VAL A 82 7.62 -9.46 -18.85
N GLU A 83 8.33 -9.40 -19.98
CA GLU A 83 9.46 -10.29 -20.17
C GLU A 83 10.32 -10.04 -18.93
N MET A 84 10.22 -10.95 -17.95
CA MET A 84 10.95 -10.84 -16.69
C MET A 84 12.41 -10.64 -17.04
N LYS A 85 12.89 -9.41 -16.88
CA LYS A 85 14.31 -9.15 -16.79
C LYS A 85 14.70 -9.50 -15.37
N ASP A 86 15.79 -10.26 -15.24
CA ASP A 86 16.23 -10.95 -14.03
C ASP A 86 16.26 -10.06 -12.77
N GLU A 87 16.47 -8.76 -12.93
CA GLU A 87 16.54 -7.77 -11.84
C GLU A 87 15.21 -7.55 -11.08
N GLU A 88 14.06 -7.61 -11.75
CA GLU A 88 12.74 -7.46 -11.09
C GLU A 88 12.33 -8.75 -10.35
N ALA A 89 12.82 -9.91 -10.83
CA ALA A 89 12.66 -11.18 -10.15
C ALA A 89 13.54 -11.26 -8.88
N GLU A 90 14.76 -10.72 -8.93
CA GLU A 90 15.62 -10.60 -7.75
C GLU A 90 14.99 -9.75 -6.64
N LEU A 91 14.35 -8.63 -6.96
CA LEU A 91 13.64 -7.80 -5.98
C LEU A 91 12.45 -8.54 -5.33
N LEU A 92 11.75 -9.38 -6.09
CA LEU A 92 10.65 -10.21 -5.61
C LEU A 92 11.15 -11.38 -4.75
N ILE A 93 12.29 -11.98 -5.11
CA ILE A 93 12.96 -13.05 -4.35
C ILE A 93 13.55 -12.50 -3.05
N ALA A 94 14.20 -11.33 -3.09
CA ALA A 94 14.75 -10.67 -1.91
C ALA A 94 13.66 -10.29 -0.89
N ALA A 95 12.47 -9.91 -1.34
CA ALA A 95 11.32 -9.70 -0.46
C ALA A 95 10.75 -11.01 0.13
N ALA A 96 10.97 -12.15 -0.53
CA ALA A 96 10.57 -13.46 -0.03
C ALA A 96 11.61 -14.07 0.94
N GLU A 97 12.88 -13.69 0.83
CA GLU A 97 13.99 -14.20 1.66
C GLU A 97 14.25 -13.36 2.92
N SER A 98 13.23 -13.17 3.77
CA SER A 98 13.44 -12.75 5.17
C SER A 98 13.06 -13.87 6.13
N PRO A 99 13.98 -14.80 6.49
CA PRO A 99 13.75 -15.76 7.55
C PRO A 99 14.16 -15.16 8.90
N GLU A 100 13.42 -14.15 9.37
CA GLU A 100 13.37 -13.84 10.80
C GLU A 100 11.90 -13.82 11.21
N VAL A 101 11.34 -15.03 11.26
CA VAL A 101 10.15 -15.28 12.07
C VAL A 101 10.59 -15.06 13.51
N ALA A 102 10.15 -13.98 14.14
CA ALA A 102 10.34 -13.81 15.57
C ALA A 102 9.57 -14.94 16.28
N ASP A 103 10.31 -15.89 16.87
CA ASP A 103 9.73 -16.85 17.80
C ASP A 103 9.09 -16.08 18.97
N ALA A 104 7.81 -16.33 19.20
CA ALA A 104 7.04 -15.80 20.31
C ALA A 104 7.18 -16.69 21.56
#